data_AF-A0A0F7W1T1-F1
#
_entry.id   AF-A0A0F7W1T1-F1
#
_cell.length_a   1.000
_cell.length_b   1.000
_cell.length_c   1.000
_cell.angle_alpha   90.00
_cell.angle_beta   90.00
_cell.angle_gamma   90.00
#
_symmetry.space_group_name_H-M   'P 1'
#
loop_
_entity.id
_entity.type
_entity.pdbx_description
1 polymer ?
#
loop_
_entity_poly.entity_id
_entity_poly.type
_entity_poly.pdbx_seq_one_letter_code
_entity_poly.pdbx_strand_id
1 'polypeptide(L)'
;MSRLNANQFPVRTFGGPTALFEYGGLRFLTDPTFDGPGDYASPGGPTLTRTAPSTTTPADLGPIDVVLLSHDEHADNLDTSGRALLADVPLTLTTPGGGERLGAKAKGLADWESIELERPGGGTITVTGVPAIHGPGAREEVEPLRPHPPQP
;
A
#
# COMPACT_ATOMS: atom_id res chain seq x y z
N MET A 1 -14.56 13.02 -26.97
CA MET A 1 -13.69 12.03 -26.28
C MET A 1 -12.43 12.77 -25.84
N SER A 2 -12.37 13.16 -24.57
CA SER A 2 -11.24 13.93 -24.03
C SER A 2 -9.98 13.05 -24.05
N ARG A 3 -8.95 13.48 -24.78
CA ARG A 3 -7.62 12.87 -24.70
C ARG A 3 -7.03 13.28 -23.36
N LEU A 4 -6.88 12.32 -22.44
CA LEU A 4 -6.01 12.52 -21.28
C LEU A 4 -4.61 12.89 -21.81
N ASN A 5 -4.07 14.02 -21.36
CA ASN A 5 -2.67 14.37 -21.63
C ASN A 5 -1.78 13.24 -21.12
N ALA A 6 -0.67 12.93 -21.81
CA ALA A 6 0.24 11.84 -21.45
C ALA A 6 0.85 11.94 -20.01
N ASN A 7 0.62 13.06 -19.31
CA ASN A 7 1.02 13.29 -17.92
C ASN A 7 -0.12 13.14 -16.89
N GLN A 8 -1.34 12.80 -17.31
CA GLN A 8 -2.48 12.64 -16.42
C GLN A 8 -3.02 11.22 -16.52
N PHE A 9 -3.14 10.56 -15.38
CA PHE A 9 -3.78 9.26 -15.25
C PHE A 9 -4.93 9.37 -14.23
N PRO A 10 -6.04 8.64 -14.45
CA PRO A 10 -7.15 8.65 -13.52
C PRO A 10 -6.79 7.91 -12.22
N VAL A 11 -7.23 8.46 -11.10
CA VAL A 11 -7.17 7.81 -9.79
C VAL A 11 -8.60 7.64 -9.28
N ARG A 12 -8.97 6.42 -8.90
CA ARG A 12 -10.26 6.11 -8.29
C ARG A 12 -10.06 5.85 -6.81
N THR A 13 -10.81 6.53 -5.96
CA THR A 13 -10.78 6.34 -4.50
C THR A 13 -12.05 5.62 -4.04
N PHE A 14 -11.92 4.80 -3.01
CA PHE A 14 -13.04 3.97 -2.52
C PHE A 14 -13.40 4.21 -1.06
N GLY A 15 -12.78 5.21 -0.43
CA GLY A 15 -12.84 5.47 1.01
C GLY A 15 -11.56 5.03 1.71
N GLY A 16 -11.26 5.66 2.85
CA GLY A 16 -10.00 5.44 3.56
C GLY A 16 -8.77 5.74 2.68
N PRO A 17 -7.65 5.03 2.89
CA PRO A 17 -6.43 5.17 2.08
C PRO A 17 -6.46 4.34 0.78
N THR A 18 -7.57 3.69 0.44
CA THR A 18 -7.66 2.79 -0.71
C THR A 18 -7.93 3.54 -2.03
N ALA A 19 -6.95 3.49 -2.93
CA ALA A 19 -7.02 4.08 -4.26
C ALA A 19 -6.49 3.13 -5.34
N LEU A 20 -7.13 3.13 -6.52
CA LEU A 20 -6.76 2.34 -7.68
C LEU A 20 -6.42 3.24 -8.86
N PHE A 21 -5.27 2.99 -9.47
CA PHE A 21 -4.80 3.74 -10.63
C PHE A 21 -3.96 2.86 -11.56
N GLU A 22 -3.82 3.29 -12.80
CA GLU A 22 -2.98 2.64 -13.80
C GLU A 22 -1.84 3.58 -14.19
N TYR A 23 -0.62 3.09 -14.12
CA TYR A 23 0.59 3.86 -14.45
C TYR A 23 1.60 2.96 -15.15
N GLY A 24 2.18 3.45 -16.25
CA GLY A 24 3.16 2.70 -17.05
C GLY A 24 2.68 1.37 -17.62
N GLY A 25 1.36 1.10 -17.63
CA GLY A 25 0.76 -0.16 -18.06
C GLY A 25 0.53 -1.17 -16.93
N LEU A 26 0.85 -0.82 -15.69
CA LEU A 26 0.58 -1.61 -14.49
C LEU A 26 -0.58 -1.00 -13.69
N ARG A 27 -1.35 -1.85 -13.02
CA ARG A 27 -2.49 -1.50 -12.19
C ARG A 27 -2.12 -1.58 -10.71
N PHE A 28 -2.20 -0.45 -10.03
CA PHE A 28 -1.76 -0.27 -8.65
C PHE A 28 -2.95 -0.09 -7.70
N LEU A 29 -2.85 -0.67 -6.52
CA LEU A 29 -3.80 -0.47 -5.42
C LEU A 29 -3.06 -0.02 -4.16
N THR A 30 -3.55 1.02 -3.49
CA THR A 30 -3.00 1.47 -2.19
C THR A 30 -3.81 0.91 -1.04
N ASP A 31 -3.15 0.57 0.07
CA ASP A 31 -3.75 0.30 1.40
C ASP A 31 -5.16 -0.30 1.34
N PRO A 32 -5.27 -1.57 0.91
CA PRO A 32 -6.54 -2.18 0.55
C PRO A 32 -7.44 -2.36 1.78
N THR A 33 -8.60 -1.68 1.77
CA THR A 33 -9.65 -1.87 2.78
C THR A 33 -11.05 -1.88 2.17
N PHE A 34 -11.83 -2.91 2.49
CA PHE A 34 -13.14 -3.21 1.92
C PHE A 34 -14.19 -3.67 2.95
N ASP A 35 -13.79 -3.94 4.19
CA ASP A 35 -14.69 -4.36 5.25
C ASP A 35 -15.72 -3.24 5.56
N GLY A 36 -16.90 -3.66 6.03
CA GLY A 36 -18.02 -2.76 6.31
C GLY A 36 -17.77 -1.83 7.50
N PRO A 37 -18.71 -0.90 7.77
CA PRO A 37 -18.68 -0.08 8.97
C PRO A 37 -18.59 -0.92 10.23
N GLY A 38 -17.81 -0.46 11.20
CA GLY A 38 -17.56 -1.20 12.43
C GLY A 38 -16.39 -0.62 13.22
N ASP A 39 -16.19 -1.20 14.40
CA ASP A 39 -15.10 -0.85 15.30
C ASP A 39 -13.91 -1.79 15.10
N TYR A 40 -12.74 -1.19 14.91
CA TYR A 40 -11.47 -1.86 14.72
C TYR A 40 -10.60 -1.53 15.92
N ALA A 41 -10.47 -2.49 16.83
CA ALA A 41 -9.64 -2.33 18.01
C ALA A 41 -8.16 -2.40 17.62
N SER A 42 -7.38 -1.38 18.01
CA SER A 42 -5.93 -1.39 17.89
C SER A 42 -5.30 -1.85 19.21
N PRO A 43 -4.41 -2.87 19.21
CA PRO A 43 -3.71 -3.28 20.43
C PRO A 43 -2.90 -2.12 21.04
N GLY A 44 -3.35 -1.60 22.19
CA GLY A 44 -2.68 -0.50 22.90
C GLY A 44 -2.99 0.90 22.35
N GLY A 45 -3.91 1.03 21.38
CA GLY A 45 -4.32 2.29 20.76
C GLY A 45 -5.82 2.58 20.90
N PRO A 46 -6.28 3.74 20.39
CA PRO A 46 -7.72 4.02 20.31
C PRO A 46 -8.42 3.04 19.38
N THR A 47 -9.70 2.76 19.65
CA THR A 47 -10.56 2.04 18.71
C THR A 47 -10.87 2.97 17.54
N LEU A 48 -10.67 2.47 16.31
CA LEU A 48 -11.03 3.18 15.09
C LEU A 48 -12.43 2.74 14.64
N THR A 49 -13.33 3.69 14.49
CA THR A 49 -14.68 3.42 13.98
C THR A 49 -14.76 3.77 12.50
N ARG A 50 -14.94 2.77 11.64
CA ARG A 50 -15.27 2.97 10.23
C ARG A 50 -16.74 3.33 10.12
N THR A 51 -17.04 4.52 9.61
CA THR A 51 -18.41 5.07 9.57
C THR A 51 -19.13 4.81 8.24
N ALA A 52 -18.41 4.47 7.18
CA ALA A 52 -18.94 4.21 5.86
C ALA A 52 -18.26 2.99 5.21
N PRO A 53 -18.98 2.18 4.41
CA PRO A 53 -18.37 1.09 3.66
C PRO A 53 -17.46 1.62 2.55
N SER A 54 -16.58 0.74 2.06
CA SER A 54 -15.92 0.98 0.77
C SER A 54 -16.95 1.05 -0.36
N THR A 55 -16.71 1.88 -1.36
CA THR A 55 -17.61 2.00 -2.52
C THR A 55 -17.44 0.88 -3.56
N THR A 56 -16.55 -0.08 -3.28
CA THR A 56 -16.24 -1.23 -4.14
C THR A 56 -15.95 -2.47 -3.31
N THR A 57 -15.99 -3.65 -3.94
CA THR A 57 -15.47 -4.89 -3.37
C THR A 57 -14.16 -5.31 -4.07
N PRO A 58 -13.34 -6.20 -3.48
CA PRO A 58 -12.15 -6.74 -4.15
C PRO A 58 -12.45 -7.37 -5.51
N ALA A 59 -13.59 -8.05 -5.66
CA ALA A 59 -13.99 -8.71 -6.90
C ALA A 59 -14.27 -7.72 -8.04
N ASP A 60 -14.70 -6.50 -7.72
CA ASP A 60 -15.03 -5.47 -8.71
C ASP A 60 -13.79 -4.70 -9.22
N LEU A 61 -12.62 -4.92 -8.61
CA LEU A 61 -11.39 -4.22 -8.96
C LEU A 61 -10.72 -4.77 -10.23
N GLY A 62 -11.05 -5.99 -10.65
CA GLY A 62 -10.27 -6.69 -11.69
C GLY A 62 -8.84 -7.02 -11.22
N PRO A 63 -7.97 -7.46 -12.14
CA PRO A 63 -6.59 -7.84 -11.79
C PRO A 63 -5.80 -6.63 -11.27
N ILE A 64 -5.03 -6.84 -10.20
CA ILE A 64 -4.10 -5.88 -9.63
C ILE A 64 -2.68 -6.43 -9.80
N ASP A 65 -1.78 -5.62 -10.33
CA ASP A 65 -0.39 -6.03 -10.55
C ASP A 65 0.47 -5.79 -9.31
N VAL A 66 0.27 -4.63 -8.66
CA VAL A 66 1.07 -4.20 -7.51
C VAL A 66 0.19 -3.56 -6.45
N VAL A 67 0.35 -3.99 -5.20
CA VAL A 67 -0.16 -3.25 -4.03
C VAL A 67 0.97 -2.41 -3.45
N LEU A 68 0.67 -1.14 -3.16
CA LEU A 68 1.49 -0.25 -2.36
C LEU A 68 0.86 -0.17 -0.97
N LEU A 69 1.43 -0.91 -0.02
CA LEU A 69 0.95 -0.98 1.35
C LEU A 69 1.85 -0.13 2.24
N SER A 70 1.32 0.91 2.85
CA SER A 70 2.08 1.79 3.72
C SER A 70 2.58 1.06 4.98
N HIS A 71 1.74 0.23 5.59
CA HIS A 71 2.08 -0.67 6.70
C HIS A 71 0.91 -1.65 6.95
N ASP A 72 1.16 -2.77 7.64
CA ASP A 72 0.19 -3.89 7.74
C ASP A 72 -0.41 -4.09 9.14
N GLU A 73 0.07 -3.32 10.11
CA GLU A 73 -0.28 -3.40 11.53
C GLU A 73 -1.66 -2.80 11.85
N HIS A 74 -2.17 -1.92 10.99
CA HIS A 74 -3.41 -1.20 11.24
C HIS A 74 -4.52 -1.58 10.26
N ALA A 75 -5.71 -1.87 10.80
CA ALA A 75 -6.86 -2.33 10.04
C ALA A 75 -7.46 -1.25 9.12
N ASP A 76 -7.14 0.03 9.32
CA ASP A 76 -7.51 1.11 8.41
C ASP A 76 -6.59 1.21 7.18
N ASN A 77 -5.44 0.54 7.17
CA ASN A 77 -4.55 0.41 6.01
C ASN A 77 -4.57 -0.98 5.38
N LEU A 78 -4.87 -2.03 6.17
CA LEU A 78 -5.04 -3.39 5.70
C LEU A 78 -6.06 -4.15 6.55
N ASP A 79 -7.31 -4.19 6.10
CA ASP A 79 -8.38 -4.94 6.78
C ASP A 79 -8.41 -6.42 6.37
N THR A 80 -9.42 -7.17 6.84
CA THR A 80 -9.50 -8.62 6.63
C THR A 80 -9.64 -8.94 5.14
N SER A 81 -10.57 -8.27 4.46
CA SER A 81 -10.80 -8.45 3.03
C SER A 81 -9.60 -8.00 2.19
N GLY A 82 -8.95 -6.89 2.55
CA GLY A 82 -7.75 -6.40 1.91
C GLY A 82 -6.57 -7.35 2.05
N ARG A 83 -6.38 -7.92 3.24
CA ARG A 83 -5.34 -8.94 3.49
C ARG A 83 -5.59 -10.21 2.70
N ALA A 84 -6.85 -10.64 2.57
CA ALA A 84 -7.20 -11.79 1.73
C ALA A 84 -6.88 -11.55 0.26
N LEU A 85 -7.14 -10.33 -0.26
CA LEU A 85 -6.82 -9.95 -1.64
C LEU A 85 -5.32 -10.08 -1.97
N LEU A 86 -4.42 -9.84 -1.00
CA LEU A 86 -2.96 -9.92 -1.25
C LEU A 86 -2.51 -11.30 -1.73
N ALA A 87 -3.26 -12.36 -1.43
CA ALA A 87 -2.97 -13.71 -1.91
C ALA A 87 -3.04 -13.82 -3.45
N ASP A 88 -3.83 -12.97 -4.11
CA ASP A 88 -4.04 -12.97 -5.56
C ASP A 88 -3.16 -11.94 -6.29
N VAL A 89 -2.58 -10.98 -5.56
CA VAL A 89 -1.72 -9.94 -6.14
C VAL A 89 -0.30 -10.49 -6.37
N PRO A 90 0.34 -10.23 -7.52
CA PRO A 90 1.71 -10.69 -7.78
C PRO A 90 2.76 -10.11 -6.84
N LEU A 91 2.63 -8.83 -6.46
CA LEU A 91 3.60 -8.10 -5.65
C LEU A 91 2.93 -7.10 -4.70
N THR A 92 3.31 -7.13 -3.43
CA THR A 92 2.99 -6.10 -2.44
C THR A 92 4.29 -5.42 -2.01
N LEU A 93 4.40 -4.11 -2.19
CA LEU A 93 5.51 -3.30 -1.68
C LEU A 93 5.08 -2.67 -0.34
N THR A 94 5.92 -2.80 0.68
CA THR A 94 5.60 -2.36 2.05
C THR A 94 6.87 -2.02 2.84
N THR A 95 6.74 -1.71 4.13
CA THR A 95 7.88 -1.58 5.06
C THR A 95 8.67 -2.89 5.21
N PRO A 96 9.94 -2.85 5.66
CA PRO A 96 10.76 -4.05 5.87
C PRO A 96 10.06 -5.09 6.78
N GLY A 97 9.50 -4.63 7.92
CA GLY A 97 8.76 -5.50 8.83
C GLY A 97 7.49 -6.09 8.20
N GLY A 98 6.78 -5.32 7.38
CA GLY A 98 5.60 -5.82 6.66
C GLY A 98 5.97 -6.90 5.65
N GLY A 99 7.10 -6.75 4.96
CA GLY A 99 7.62 -7.78 4.05
C GLY A 99 7.88 -9.11 4.75
N GLU A 100 8.48 -9.06 5.94
CA GLU A 100 8.72 -10.24 6.77
C GLU A 100 7.41 -10.92 7.23
N ARG A 101 6.43 -10.14 7.70
CA ARG A 101 5.15 -10.66 8.22
C ARG A 101 4.22 -11.20 7.13
N LEU A 102 4.20 -10.57 5.96
CA LEU A 102 3.29 -10.91 4.85
C LEU A 102 3.84 -12.04 3.96
N GLY A 103 5.16 -12.25 3.96
CA GLY A 103 5.79 -13.41 3.32
C GLY A 103 5.99 -13.23 1.80
N ALA A 104 5.95 -14.35 1.06
CA ALA A 104 6.61 -14.49 -0.24
C ALA A 104 6.21 -13.51 -1.35
N LYS A 105 4.98 -12.96 -1.31
CA LYS A 105 4.50 -11.97 -2.30
C LYS A 105 4.67 -10.53 -1.86
N ALA A 106 5.15 -10.32 -0.63
CA ALA A 106 5.46 -9.01 -0.11
C ALA A 106 6.97 -8.76 -0.16
N LYS A 107 7.35 -7.56 -0.58
CA LYS A 107 8.72 -7.07 -0.50
C LYS A 107 8.74 -5.81 0.36
N GLY A 108 9.53 -5.88 1.42
CA GLY A 108 9.87 -4.71 2.21
C GLY A 108 10.86 -3.81 1.47
N LEU A 109 10.65 -2.49 1.54
CA LEU A 109 11.57 -1.46 1.08
C LEU A 109 12.07 -0.65 2.28
N ALA A 110 13.39 -0.57 2.46
CA ALA A 110 13.99 0.34 3.42
C ALA A 110 13.85 1.81 2.97
N ASP A 111 14.15 2.74 3.87
CA ASP A 111 14.15 4.18 3.55
C ASP A 111 15.03 4.47 2.34
N TRP A 112 14.45 5.13 1.35
CA TRP A 112 15.06 5.52 0.09
C TRP A 112 15.50 4.34 -0.79
N GLU A 113 15.22 3.10 -0.39
CA GLU A 113 15.38 1.93 -1.24
C GLU A 113 14.39 2.01 -2.39
N SER A 114 14.87 1.70 -3.59
CA SER A 114 14.05 1.69 -4.79
C SER A 114 14.02 0.31 -5.44
N ILE A 115 12.90 0.00 -6.07
CA ILE A 115 12.74 -1.15 -6.97
C ILE A 115 12.30 -0.67 -8.35
N GLU A 116 12.80 -1.33 -9.38
CA GLU A 116 12.32 -1.17 -10.74
C GLU A 116 11.27 -2.23 -11.07
N LEU A 117 10.14 -1.79 -11.62
CA LEU A 117 9.06 -2.63 -12.11
C LEU A 117 9.06 -2.60 -13.64
N GLU A 118 9.14 -3.78 -14.24
CA GLU A 118 9.07 -3.93 -15.69
C GLU A 118 7.68 -3.51 -16.20
N ARG A 119 7.67 -2.70 -17.26
CA ARG A 119 6.44 -2.25 -17.90
C ARG A 119 6.05 -3.21 -19.04
N PRO A 120 4.76 -3.56 -19.19
CA PRO A 120 4.31 -4.36 -20.33
C PRO A 120 4.67 -3.75 -21.70
N GLY A 121 4.74 -2.42 -21.79
CA GLY A 121 5.13 -1.68 -23.00
C GLY A 121 6.64 -1.47 -23.17
N GLY A 122 7.48 -2.04 -22.30
CA GLY A 122 8.92 -1.83 -22.24
C GLY A 122 9.36 -0.66 -21.37
N GLY A 123 10.59 -0.75 -20.84
CA GLY A 123 11.14 0.16 -19.85
C GLY A 123 10.64 -0.13 -18.43
N THR A 124 10.99 0.72 -17.47
CA THR A 124 10.72 0.49 -16.05
C THR A 124 9.90 1.62 -15.40
N ILE A 125 9.26 1.29 -14.28
CA ILE A 125 8.75 2.25 -13.28
C ILE A 125 9.60 2.09 -12.03
N THR A 126 10.11 3.19 -11.48
CA THR A 126 10.80 3.18 -10.20
C THR A 126 9.82 3.46 -9.07
N VAL A 127 9.80 2.60 -8.06
CA VAL A 127 9.08 2.82 -6.79
C VAL A 127 10.11 2.96 -5.69
N THR A 128 10.02 4.02 -4.89
CA THR A 128 10.95 4.32 -3.79
C THR A 128 10.20 4.31 -2.47
N GLY A 129 10.69 3.55 -1.49
CA GLY A 129 10.22 3.63 -0.11
C GLY A 129 10.63 4.98 0.47
N VAL A 130 9.67 5.79 0.92
CA VAL A 130 9.94 7.09 1.54
C VAL A 130 9.60 7.04 3.03
N PRO A 131 10.44 7.63 3.89
CA PRO A 131 10.16 7.66 5.33
C PRO A 131 8.89 8.45 5.63
N ALA A 132 8.05 7.92 6.53
CA ALA A 132 6.91 8.62 7.13
C ALA A 132 6.97 8.50 8.66
N ILE A 133 6.27 9.37 9.38
CA ILE A 133 6.09 9.26 10.83
C ILE A 133 4.62 8.90 11.07
N HIS A 134 4.38 7.68 11.56
CA HIS A 134 3.04 7.15 11.82
C HIS A 134 2.67 7.27 13.31
N GLY A 135 2.41 8.50 13.77
CA GLY A 135 2.03 8.81 15.16
C GLY A 135 2.55 10.16 15.65
N PRO A 136 2.17 10.62 16.86
CA PRO A 136 2.79 11.77 17.48
C PRO A 136 4.20 11.41 17.99
N GLY A 137 5.23 12.13 17.56
CA GLY A 137 6.61 11.92 18.01
C GLY A 137 7.64 12.14 16.91
N ALA A 138 8.92 12.13 17.28
CA ALA A 138 10.01 12.09 16.30
C ALA A 138 10.16 10.67 15.73
N ARG A 139 10.68 10.52 14.51
CA ARG A 139 10.86 9.24 13.83
C ARG A 139 11.62 8.22 14.71
N GLU A 140 12.62 8.69 15.43
CA GLU A 140 13.48 7.91 16.32
C GLU A 140 12.73 7.34 17.55
N GLU A 141 11.62 7.97 17.92
CA GLU A 141 10.77 7.58 19.06
C GLU A 141 9.68 6.59 18.65
N VAL A 142 9.22 6.68 17.39
CA VAL A 142 8.13 5.86 16.82
C VAL A 142 8.67 4.59 16.13
N GLU A 143 9.83 4.69 15.48
CA GLU A 143 10.50 3.60 14.75
C GLU A 143 12.02 3.65 14.98
N PRO A 144 12.58 2.99 16.02
CA PRO A 144 14.01 3.05 16.27
C PRO A 144 14.78 2.45 15.09
N LEU A 145 15.51 3.32 14.39
CA LEU A 145 16.39 2.97 13.27
C LEU A 145 17.31 1.82 13.69
N ARG A 146 17.21 0.68 13.00
CA ARG A 146 18.36 -0.23 12.95
C ARG A 146 19.38 0.42 12.01
N PRO A 147 20.61 0.71 12.47
CA PRO A 147 21.59 1.38 11.62
C PRO A 147 21.90 0.51 10.40
N HIS A 148 21.69 1.05 9.21
CA HIS A 148 22.20 0.47 7.98
C HIS A 148 23.71 0.73 7.91
N PRO A 149 24.56 -0.25 7.55
CA PRO A 149 25.95 0.05 7.23
C PRO A 149 26.03 1.07 6.07
N PRO A 150 27.05 1.94 6.05
CA PRO A 150 27.21 2.94 5.00
C PRO A 150 27.30 2.26 3.63
N GLN A 151 26.51 2.75 2.68
CA GLN A 151 26.62 2.39 1.27
C GLN A 151 27.94 2.98 0.70
N PRO A 152 28.62 2.27 -0.22
CA PRO A 152 29.91 2.67 -0.77
C PRO A 152 29.86 3.93 -1.65
#